data_AF-A0A9D8PLA7-F1
#
_entry.id   AF-A0A9D8PLA7-F1
#
_cell.length_a   1.000
_cell.length_b   1.000
_cell.length_c   1.000
_cell.angle_alpha   90.00
_cell.angle_beta   90.00
_cell.angle_gamma   90.00
#
_symmetry.space_group_name_H-M   'P 1'
#
loop_
_entity.id
_entity.type
_entity.pdbx_description
1 polymer ?
#
loop_
_entity_poly.entity_id
_entity_poly.type
_entity_poly.pdbx_seq_one_letter_code
_entity_poly.pdbx_strand_id
1 'polypeptide(L)' 'MPYEPGSPQCRILITCKAQIESMLNDLSRIDNTVHIRDQLVSVHNQLEGLHELHRRQPLGATTT' A
#
# COMPACT_ATOMS: atom_id res chain seq x y z
N MET A 1 -20.40 -9.31 -7.09
CA MET A 1 -19.00 -9.67 -7.42
C MET A 1 -18.45 -10.45 -6.25
N PRO A 2 -18.13 -11.75 -6.39
CA PRO A 2 -17.60 -12.52 -5.27
C PRO A 2 -16.19 -12.00 -4.97
N TYR A 3 -16.02 -11.48 -3.75
CA TYR A 3 -14.78 -11.00 -3.19
C TYR A 3 -13.87 -12.21 -2.94
N GLU A 4 -12.96 -12.52 -3.87
CA GLU A 4 -11.89 -13.47 -3.56
C GLU A 4 -10.89 -12.78 -2.62
N PRO A 5 -10.53 -13.41 -1.49
CA PRO A 5 -9.56 -12.85 -0.58
C PRO A 5 -8.26 -12.65 -1.36
N GLY A 6 -7.86 -11.39 -1.57
CA GLY A 6 -6.70 -11.04 -2.38
C GLY A 6 -5.48 -11.91 -2.06
N SER A 7 -4.67 -12.16 -3.08
CA SER A 7 -3.43 -12.95 -2.98
C SER A 7 -2.62 -12.58 -1.73
N PRO A 8 -1.78 -13.48 -1.19
CA PRO A 8 -0.91 -13.16 -0.05
C PRO A 8 -0.17 -11.83 -0.21
N GLN A 9 0.24 -11.51 -1.44
CA GLN A 9 0.85 -10.23 -1.83
C GLN A 9 -0.10 -9.04 -1.61
N CYS A 10 -1.36 -9.12 -2.05
CA CYS A 10 -2.34 -8.06 -1.80
C CYS A 10 -2.55 -7.80 -0.30
N ARG A 11 -2.58 -8.85 0.53
CA ARG A 11 -2.72 -8.70 1.99
C ARG A 11 -1.53 -7.98 2.62
N ILE A 12 -0.33 -8.29 2.17
CA ILE A 12 0.90 -7.60 2.59
C ILE A 12 0.82 -6.12 2.21
N LEU A 13 0.47 -5.82 0.96
CA LEU A 13 0.38 -4.44 0.47
C LEU A 13 -0.70 -3.61 1.20
N ILE A 14 -1.85 -4.22 1.52
CA ILE A 14 -2.88 -3.59 2.35
C ILE A 14 -2.32 -3.24 3.73
N THR A 15 -1.61 -4.18 4.37
CA THR A 15 -1.00 -3.96 5.69
C THR A 15 0.03 -2.83 5.65
N CYS A 16 0.93 -2.83 4.66
CA CYS A 16 1.95 -1.80 4.52
C CYS A 16 1.35 -0.40 4.31
N LYS A 17 0.31 -0.27 3.48
CA LYS A 17 -0.38 1.03 3.27
C LYS A 17 -1.02 1.54 4.56
N ALA A 18 -1.71 0.67 5.29
CA ALA A 18 -2.31 1.03 6.58
C ALA A 18 -1.27 1.47 7.63
N GLN A 19 -0.09 0.84 7.64
CA GLN A 19 1.02 1.26 8.50
C GLN A 19 1.53 2.66 8.12
N ILE A 20 1.67 2.96 6.83
CA ILE A 20 2.06 4.31 6.38
C ILE A 20 1.02 5.35 6.77
N GLU A 21 -0.27 5.05 6.63
CA GLU A 21 -1.35 5.94 7.07
C GLU A 21 -1.27 6.24 8.58
N SER A 22 -0.99 5.22 9.40
CA SER A 22 -0.76 5.42 10.83
C SER A 22 0.44 6.33 11.10
N MET A 23 1.58 6.09 10.44
CA MET A 23 2.79 6.91 10.59
C MET A 23 2.54 8.36 10.17
N LEU A 24 1.80 8.59 9.08
CA LEU A 24 1.42 9.93 8.63
C LEU A 24 0.57 10.66 9.65
N ASN A 25 -0.37 9.96 10.30
CA ASN A 25 -1.19 10.51 11.38
C ASN A 25 -0.36 10.88 12.60
N ASP A 26 0.57 10.01 13.01
CA ASP A 26 1.46 10.27 14.16
C ASP A 26 2.42 11.44 13.88
N LEU A 27 3.04 11.46 12.70
CA LEU A 27 3.96 12.54 12.30
C LEU A 27 3.27 13.89 12.12
N SER A 28 1.95 13.92 11.86
CA SER A 28 1.20 15.18 11.77
C SER A 28 1.17 15.97 13.08
N ARG A 29 1.51 15.33 14.20
CA ARG A 29 1.53 15.93 15.55
C ARG A 29 2.89 16.50 15.95
N ILE A 30 3.90 16.38 15.08
CA ILE A 30 5.28 16.79 15.34
C ILE A 30 5.68 17.84 14.30
N ASP A 31 6.24 18.96 14.77
CA ASP A 31 6.77 20.01 13.90
C ASP A 31 7.95 19.53 13.05
N ASN A 32 8.19 20.21 11.93
CA ASN A 32 9.32 19.94 11.02
C ASN A 32 9.33 18.53 10.38
N THR A 33 8.18 17.84 10.32
CA THR A 33 8.05 16.51 9.68
C THR A 33 7.53 16.54 8.24
N VAL A 34 7.28 17.73 7.67
CA VAL A 34 6.65 17.89 6.34
C VAL A 34 7.37 17.07 5.27
N HIS A 35 8.69 17.17 5.18
CA HIS A 35 9.46 16.43 4.18
C HIS A 35 9.35 14.90 4.34
N ILE A 36 9.35 14.41 5.59
CA ILE A 36 9.19 12.98 5.89
C ILE A 36 7.80 12.51 5.47
N ARG A 37 6.76 13.30 5.77
CA ARG A 37 5.37 13.00 5.39
C ARG A 37 5.21 12.96 3.86
N ASP A 38 5.83 13.89 3.13
CA ASP A 38 5.79 13.89 1.66
C ASP A 38 6.45 12.63 1.07
N GLN A 39 7.57 12.19 1.63
CA GLN A 39 8.23 10.95 1.23
C GLN A 39 7.34 9.73 1.51
N LEU A 40 6.69 9.68 2.67
CA LEU A 40 5.77 8.59 3.01
C LEU A 40 4.54 8.55 2.12
N VAL A 41 3.97 9.70 1.74
CA VAL A 41 2.88 9.78 0.76
C VAL A 41 3.33 9.24 -0.60
N SER A 42 4.55 9.58 -1.04
CA SER A 42 5.12 9.04 -2.28
C SER A 42 5.23 7.51 -2.23
N VAL A 43 5.72 6.94 -1.12
CA VAL A 43 5.81 5.48 -0.93
C VAL A 43 4.43 4.84 -0.90
N HIS A 44 3.45 5.42 -0.20
CA HIS A 44 2.07 4.93 -0.17
C HIS A 44 1.48 4.84 -1.59
N ASN A 45 1.63 5.89 -2.40
CA ASN A 45 1.16 5.91 -3.78
C ASN A 45 1.84 4.84 -4.65
N GLN A 46 3.14 4.59 -4.45
CA GLN A 46 3.85 3.50 -5.14
C GLN A 46 3.30 2.13 -4.73
N LEU A 47 3.01 1.91 -3.44
CA LEU A 47 2.39 0.69 -2.95
C LEU A 47 0.96 0.51 -3.47
N GLU A 48 0.18 1.58 -3.61
CA GLU A 48 -1.14 1.50 -4.24
C GLU A 48 -1.02 1.08 -5.71
N GLY A 49 -0.10 1.70 -6.47
CA GLY A 49 0.18 1.29 -7.84
C GLY A 49 0.55 -0.19 -7.95
N LEU A 50 1.43 -0.69 -7.07
CA LEU A 50 1.80 -2.09 -7.02
C LEU A 50 0.62 -3.00 -6.63
N HIS A 51 -0.23 -2.54 -5.71
CA HIS A 51 -1.42 -3.27 -5.29
C HIS A 51 -2.44 -3.39 -6.42
N GLU A 52 -2.63 -2.33 -7.22
CA GLU A 52 -3.50 -2.39 -8.39
C GLU A 52 -3.03 -3.42 -9.43
N LEU A 53 -1.71 -3.56 -9.63
CA LEU A 53 -1.15 -4.56 -10.55
C LEU A 53 -1.49 -5.99 -10.09
N HIS A 54 -1.31 -6.28 -8.79
CA HIS A 54 -1.63 -7.59 -8.23
C HIS A 54 -3.14 -7.87 -8.19
N ARG A 55 -3.96 -6.83 -7.98
CA ARG A 55 -5.43 -6.93 -8.01
C ARG A 55 -5.96 -7.24 -9.42
N ARG A 56 -5.29 -6.75 -10.47
CA ARG A 56 -5.67 -6.96 -11.87
C ARG A 56 -5.12 -8.27 -12.46
N GLN A 57 -4.19 -8.95 -11.80
CA GLN A 57 -3.73 -10.27 -12.24
C GLN A 57 -4.82 -11.31 -11.96
N PRO A 58 -5.39 -11.96 -13.00
CA PRO A 58 -6.29 -13.09 -12.77
C PRO A 58 -5.50 -14.21 -12.08
N LEU A 59 -6.09 -14.84 -11.07
CA LEU A 59 -5.59 -16.05 -10.42
C LEU A 59 -5.28 -17.10 -11.51
N GLY A 60 -4.01 -17.25 -11.89
CA GLY A 60 -3.61 -18.21 -12.94
C GLY A 60 -2.43 -17.82 -13.82
N ALA A 61 -1.90 -16.60 -13.77
CA ALA A 61 -0.64 -16.27 -14.45
C ALA A 61 0.58 -16.73 -13.61
N THR A 62 0.71 -18.03 -13.39
CA THR A 62 2.01 -18.63 -13.03
C THR A 62 2.90 -18.52 -14.25
N THR A 63 3.81 -17.54 -14.27
CA THR A 63 4.86 -17.49 -15.29
C THR A 63 5.90 -18.56 -14.96
N THR A 64 6.07 -19.44 -15.93
CA THR A 64 7.05 -20.52 -16.10
C THR A 64 8.49 -20.11 -15.81
#